data_AF-A0A859D0W7-F1
#
_entry.id   AF-A0A859D0W7-F1
#
_cell.length_a   1.000
_cell.length_b   1.000
_cell.length_c   1.000
_cell.angle_alpha   90.00
_cell.angle_beta   90.00
_cell.angle_gamma   90.00
#
_symmetry.space_group_name_H-M   'P 1'
#
loop_
_entity.id
_entity.type
_entity.pdbx_description
1 polymer ?
#
loop_
_entity_poly.entity_id
_entity_poly.type
_entity_poly.pdbx_seq_one_letter_code
_entity_poly.pdbx_strand_id
1 'polypeptide(L)'
;MSNVLKKRGVPVSHEWIYQYIHDDKRNKGILYRYLRQGRKRYRKGKRTKAEAIKNAVSIDERPAIVDTKKRFGDWEIDTVLGKHGTGSIVTLLERKTHFFLIKKVASKSAKDVTQATIELLEPFKEYVHTITADNGREFALHAEIAQALEAKVYFAHPYSSWVRMRIVTVF
;
A
#
# COMPACT_ATOMS: atom_id res chain seq x y z
N MET A 1 11.90 30.17 -20.86
CA MET A 1 11.09 30.08 -22.09
C MET A 1 9.57 29.88 -21.86
N SER A 2 9.03 29.95 -20.63
CA SER A 2 7.60 29.66 -20.38
C SER A 2 6.63 30.84 -20.63
N ASN A 3 7.11 32.09 -20.74
CA ASN A 3 6.23 33.28 -20.81
C ASN A 3 5.80 33.71 -22.22
N VAL A 4 6.40 33.17 -23.28
CA VAL A 4 6.09 33.60 -24.68
C VAL A 4 4.76 33.01 -25.17
N LEU A 5 4.47 31.76 -24.81
CA LEU A 5 3.25 31.06 -25.26
C LEU A 5 2.01 31.45 -24.43
N LYS A 6 2.18 31.73 -23.13
CA LYS A 6 1.13 32.32 -22.29
C LYS A 6 0.66 33.68 -22.82
N LYS A 7 1.59 34.51 -23.32
CA LYS A 7 1.27 35.81 -23.95
C LYS A 7 0.48 35.68 -25.26
N ARG A 8 0.47 34.51 -25.91
CA ARG A 8 -0.30 34.23 -27.14
C ARG A 8 -1.66 33.58 -26.87
N GLY A 9 -2.11 33.52 -25.62
CA GLY A 9 -3.42 32.94 -25.25
C GLY A 9 -3.49 31.41 -25.35
N VAL A 10 -2.36 30.73 -25.54
CA VAL A 10 -2.32 29.26 -25.60
C VAL A 10 -2.09 28.72 -24.19
N PRO A 11 -3.02 27.90 -23.63
CA PRO A 11 -2.84 27.33 -22.31
C PRO A 11 -1.72 26.28 -22.34
N VAL A 12 -0.54 26.68 -21.87
CA VAL A 12 0.60 25.77 -21.72
C VAL A 12 0.56 25.12 -20.35
N SER A 13 0.30 23.81 -20.33
CA SER A 13 0.46 22.95 -19.16
C SER A 13 1.70 22.05 -19.32
N HIS A 14 2.14 21.43 -18.23
CA HIS A 14 3.20 20.42 -18.29
C HIS A 14 2.82 19.25 -19.21
N GLU A 15 1.54 18.85 -19.20
CA GLU A 15 0.97 17.84 -20.10
C GLU A 15 1.13 18.25 -21.57
N TRP A 16 0.77 19.50 -21.90
CA TRP A 16 0.86 20.02 -23.27
C TRP A 16 2.31 20.00 -23.81
N ILE A 17 3.28 20.38 -22.98
CA ILE A 17 4.71 20.32 -23.33
C ILE A 17 5.13 18.87 -23.65
N TYR A 18 4.69 17.90 -22.84
CA TYR A 18 4.97 16.50 -23.13
C TYR A 18 4.30 16.04 -24.41
N GLN A 19 3.01 16.31 -24.61
CA GLN A 19 2.29 15.95 -25.84
C GLN A 19 2.97 16.53 -27.08
N TYR A 20 3.38 17.80 -27.04
CA TYR A 20 4.12 18.45 -28.11
C TYR A 20 5.45 17.75 -28.45
N ILE A 21 6.24 17.38 -27.43
CA ILE A 21 7.49 16.61 -27.63
C ILE A 21 7.20 15.20 -28.16
N HIS A 22 6.07 14.60 -27.78
CA HIS A 22 5.63 13.31 -28.29
C HIS A 22 5.20 13.38 -29.76
N ASP A 23 4.50 14.44 -30.17
CA ASP A 23 4.14 14.73 -31.56
C ASP A 23 5.37 15.01 -32.44
N ASP A 24 6.29 15.86 -31.98
CA ASP A 24 7.57 16.10 -32.65
C ASP A 24 8.31 14.78 -32.93
N LYS A 25 8.37 13.90 -31.92
CA LYS A 25 8.99 12.58 -32.06
C LYS A 25 8.27 11.68 -33.08
N ARG A 26 6.93 11.68 -33.11
CA ARG A 26 6.15 10.94 -34.11
C ARG A 26 6.48 11.43 -35.52
N ASN A 27 6.71 12.73 -35.66
CA ASN A 27 7.10 13.40 -36.89
C ASN A 27 8.62 13.36 -37.16
N LYS A 28 9.35 12.40 -36.56
CA LYS A 28 10.80 12.19 -36.71
C LYS A 28 11.69 13.34 -36.22
N GLY A 29 11.16 14.23 -35.38
CA GLY A 29 11.89 15.30 -34.71
C GLY A 29 12.82 14.80 -33.59
N ILE A 30 13.61 15.73 -33.06
CA ILE A 30 14.72 15.45 -32.13
C ILE A 30 14.51 15.95 -30.71
N LEU A 31 13.39 16.65 -30.41
CA LEU A 31 13.19 17.31 -29.12
C LEU A 31 13.25 16.34 -27.93
N TYR A 32 12.80 15.09 -28.15
CA TYR A 32 12.82 14.04 -27.13
C TYR A 32 14.24 13.70 -26.61
N ARG A 33 15.31 14.03 -27.35
CA ARG A 33 16.70 13.76 -26.97
C ARG A 33 17.21 14.71 -25.89
N TYR A 34 16.59 15.89 -25.76
CA TYR A 34 16.98 16.91 -24.78
C TYR A 34 16.25 16.77 -23.43
N LEU A 35 15.40 15.75 -23.27
CA LEU A 35 14.77 15.46 -21.99
C LEU A 35 15.80 14.93 -20.98
N ARG A 36 15.77 15.47 -19.76
CA ARG A 36 16.71 15.16 -18.67
C ARG A 36 16.82 13.66 -18.34
N GLN A 37 15.75 12.90 -18.56
CA GLN A 37 15.76 11.45 -18.44
C GLN A 37 15.60 10.83 -19.83
N GLY A 38 16.69 10.30 -20.37
CA GLY A 38 16.63 9.36 -21.49
C GLY A 38 15.69 8.23 -21.10
N ARG A 39 14.70 7.93 -21.95
CA ARG A 39 13.69 6.90 -21.67
C ARG A 39 14.36 5.55 -21.46
N LYS A 40 14.79 5.24 -20.23
CA LYS A 40 15.02 3.85 -19.82
C LYS A 40 13.68 3.16 -20.06
N ARG A 41 13.63 2.25 -21.03
CA ARG A 41 12.47 1.37 -21.20
C ARG A 41 12.26 0.72 -19.84
N TYR A 42 11.13 1.03 -19.21
CA TYR A 42 10.69 0.28 -18.04
C TYR A 42 10.58 -1.18 -18.49
N ARG A 43 11.54 -2.00 -18.09
CA ARG A 43 11.54 -3.43 -18.39
C ARG A 43 10.43 -4.00 -17.52
N LYS A 44 9.24 -4.21 -18.08
CA LYS A 44 8.22 -5.04 -17.42
C LYS A 44 8.88 -6.41 -17.23
N GLY A 45 9.32 -6.70 -16.01
CA GLY A 45 9.68 -8.07 -15.64
C GLY A 45 8.50 -8.97 -15.97
N LYS A 46 8.76 -10.25 -16.27
CA LYS A 46 7.69 -11.26 -16.28
C LYS A 46 6.99 -11.16 -14.93
N ARG A 47 5.76 -10.61 -14.91
CA ARG A 47 4.89 -10.69 -13.75
C ARG A 47 4.43 -12.15 -13.69
N THR A 48 5.21 -13.00 -13.03
CA THR A 48 4.61 -14.18 -12.43
C THR A 48 3.51 -13.66 -11.53
N LYS A 49 2.29 -14.14 -11.76
CA LYS A 49 1.14 -13.82 -10.92
C LYS A 49 1.56 -14.25 -9.51
N ALA A 50 1.67 -13.30 -8.58
CA ALA A 50 1.98 -13.65 -7.20
C ALA A 50 0.92 -14.65 -6.74
N GLU A 51 1.35 -15.75 -6.14
CA GLU A 51 0.42 -16.73 -5.58
C GLU A 51 -0.49 -16.04 -4.57
N ALA A 52 -1.78 -16.36 -4.63
CA ALA A 52 -2.74 -15.83 -3.68
C ALA A 52 -2.42 -16.34 -2.28
N ILE A 53 -2.68 -15.51 -1.27
CA ILE A 53 -2.54 -15.92 0.13
C ILE A 53 -3.55 -17.06 0.37
N LYS A 54 -3.04 -18.22 0.81
CA LYS A 54 -3.87 -19.39 1.06
C LYS A 54 -4.86 -19.10 2.19
N ASN A 55 -6.13 -19.46 2.01
CA ASN A 55 -7.20 -19.26 2.98
C ASN A 55 -7.51 -17.79 3.34
N ALA A 56 -7.09 -16.82 2.52
CA ALA A 56 -7.46 -15.43 2.72
C ALA A 56 -8.98 -15.22 2.59
N VAL A 57 -9.58 -14.57 3.59
CA VAL A 57 -11.01 -14.20 3.61
C VAL A 57 -11.16 -12.81 3.01
N SER A 58 -12.10 -12.63 2.08
CA SER A 58 -12.31 -11.35 1.40
C SER A 58 -12.83 -10.28 2.38
N ILE A 59 -12.46 -9.03 2.16
CA ILE A 59 -13.04 -7.87 2.87
C ILE A 59 -14.55 -7.78 2.70
N ASP A 60 -15.13 -8.37 1.65
CA ASP A 60 -16.58 -8.40 1.44
C ASP A 60 -17.31 -9.29 2.46
N GLU A 61 -16.61 -10.27 3.04
CA GLU A 61 -17.13 -11.15 4.09
C GLU A 61 -16.99 -10.53 5.49
N ARG A 62 -16.45 -9.30 5.57
CA ARG A 62 -16.25 -8.59 6.83
C ARG A 62 -17.60 -8.14 7.40
N PRO A 63 -17.84 -8.31 8.71
CA PRO A 63 -19.07 -7.83 9.35
C PRO A 63 -19.27 -6.33 9.15
N ALA A 64 -20.49 -5.93 8.77
CA ALA A 64 -20.84 -4.53 8.50
C ALA A 64 -20.55 -3.57 9.67
N ILE A 65 -20.54 -4.07 10.91
CA ILE A 65 -20.18 -3.29 12.10
C ILE A 65 -18.78 -2.67 11.99
N VAL A 66 -17.83 -3.30 11.29
CA VAL A 66 -16.45 -2.79 11.13
C VAL A 66 -16.42 -1.49 10.33
N ASP A 67 -17.32 -1.34 9.35
CA ASP A 67 -17.40 -0.14 8.52
C ASP A 67 -18.08 1.03 9.26
N THR A 68 -18.87 0.74 10.30
CA THR A 68 -19.50 1.78 11.12
C THR A 68 -18.50 2.56 11.98
N LYS A 69 -17.34 1.96 12.30
CA LYS A 69 -16.30 2.53 13.19
C LYS A 69 -16.84 2.93 14.58
N LYS A 70 -17.87 2.23 15.07
CA LYS A 70 -18.53 2.56 16.35
C LYS A 70 -18.00 1.77 17.55
N ARG A 71 -17.33 0.64 17.34
CA ARG A 71 -16.69 -0.15 18.41
C ARG A 71 -15.18 -0.03 18.36
N PHE A 72 -14.55 -0.21 19.51
CA PHE A 72 -13.11 -0.41 19.61
C PHE A 72 -12.81 -1.86 19.21
N GLY A 73 -11.62 -2.12 18.68
CA GLY A 73 -11.15 -3.49 18.45
C GLY A 73 -11.08 -3.98 17.01
N ASP A 74 -11.38 -3.10 16.06
CA ASP A 74 -11.21 -3.39 14.64
C ASP A 74 -9.94 -2.70 14.14
N TRP A 75 -8.95 -3.48 13.72
CA TRP A 75 -7.60 -3.02 13.41
C TRP A 75 -7.32 -3.07 11.90
N GLU A 76 -6.52 -2.13 11.41
CA GLU A 76 -5.85 -2.21 10.12
C GLU A 76 -4.36 -2.49 10.34
N ILE A 77 -3.77 -3.35 9.52
CA ILE A 77 -2.34 -3.67 9.58
C ILE A 77 -1.67 -3.28 8.25
N ASP A 78 -0.48 -2.70 8.33
CA ASP A 78 0.38 -2.39 7.19
C ASP A 78 1.86 -2.62 7.54
N THR A 79 2.72 -2.70 6.52
CA THR A 79 4.17 -2.78 6.67
C THR A 79 4.89 -1.72 5.85
N VAL A 80 5.66 -0.87 6.53
CA VAL A 80 6.54 0.10 5.89
C VAL A 80 7.91 -0.53 5.68
N LEU A 81 8.33 -0.62 4.41
CA LEU A 81 9.66 -1.10 4.03
C LEU A 81 10.72 -0.03 4.32
N GLY A 82 11.74 -0.41 5.10
CA GLY A 82 12.97 0.36 5.20
C GLY A 82 13.83 0.23 3.94
N LYS A 83 14.93 1.01 3.87
CA LYS A 83 15.98 0.78 2.87
C LYS A 83 16.51 -0.65 2.98
N HIS A 84 17.04 -1.20 1.89
CA HIS A 84 17.63 -2.54 1.90
C HIS A 84 18.59 -2.74 3.09
N GLY A 85 18.36 -3.81 3.86
CA GLY A 85 19.16 -4.14 5.05
C GLY A 85 18.78 -3.39 6.34
N THR A 86 17.81 -2.48 6.32
CA THR A 86 17.41 -1.70 7.52
C THR A 86 16.19 -2.25 8.26
N GLY A 87 15.54 -3.26 7.69
CA GLY A 87 14.35 -3.92 8.23
C GLY A 87 13.05 -3.32 7.73
N SER A 88 11.98 -3.49 8.50
CA SER A 88 10.64 -2.99 8.19
C SER A 88 9.94 -2.55 9.47
N ILE A 89 8.84 -1.83 9.33
CA ILE A 89 8.02 -1.39 10.45
C ILE A 89 6.62 -1.96 10.25
N VAL A 90 6.14 -2.71 11.23
CA VAL A 90 4.74 -3.13 11.32
C VAL A 90 3.96 -2.01 12.00
N THR A 91 2.85 -1.60 11.38
CA THR A 91 1.95 -0.59 11.92
C THR A 91 0.55 -1.16 12.04
N LEU A 92 -0.06 -0.99 13.20
CA LEU A 92 -1.43 -1.38 13.52
C LEU A 92 -2.23 -0.14 13.90
N LEU A 93 -3.36 0.06 13.25
CA LEU A 93 -4.24 1.20 13.45
C LEU A 93 -5.61 0.74 13.91
N GLU A 94 -6.03 1.14 15.11
CA GLU A 94 -7.40 0.92 15.57
C GLU A 94 -8.37 1.88 14.88
N ARG A 95 -9.41 1.36 14.23
CA ARG A 95 -10.24 2.09 13.27
C ARG A 95 -11.16 3.15 13.87
N LYS A 96 -11.53 3.05 15.15
CA LYS A 96 -12.41 4.02 15.82
C LYS A 96 -11.66 5.20 16.41
N THR A 97 -10.63 4.90 17.20
CA THR A 97 -9.86 5.85 18.00
C THR A 97 -8.65 6.41 17.26
N HIS A 98 -8.23 5.75 16.19
CA HIS A 98 -6.94 5.97 15.52
C HIS A 98 -5.73 5.76 16.44
N PHE A 99 -5.86 4.88 17.43
CA PHE A 99 -4.74 4.45 18.26
C PHE A 99 -3.76 3.60 17.44
N PHE A 100 -2.46 3.92 17.51
CA PHE A 100 -1.42 3.27 16.72
C PHE A 100 -0.51 2.42 17.60
N LEU A 101 -0.21 1.21 17.13
CA LEU A 101 0.85 0.36 17.63
C LEU A 101 1.87 0.15 16.53
N ILE A 102 3.14 0.28 16.85
CA ILE A 102 4.22 0.25 15.87
C ILE A 102 5.38 -0.59 16.41
N LYS A 103 5.92 -1.47 15.57
CA LYS A 103 7.11 -2.26 15.91
C LYS A 103 8.07 -2.37 14.73
N LYS A 104 9.34 -2.11 14.97
CA LYS A 104 10.40 -2.38 14.00
C LYS A 104 10.71 -3.88 14.00
N VAL A 105 10.78 -4.46 12.80
CA VAL A 105 11.16 -5.86 12.54
C VAL A 105 12.42 -5.92 11.70
N ALA A 106 13.22 -6.98 11.89
CA ALA A 106 14.49 -7.16 11.19
C ALA A 106 14.30 -7.38 9.69
N SER A 107 13.17 -7.95 9.26
CA SER A 107 12.84 -8.16 7.86
C SER A 107 11.33 -8.09 7.61
N LYS A 108 10.94 -7.99 6.33
CA LYS A 108 9.54 -8.09 5.88
C LYS A 108 9.08 -9.55 5.71
N SER A 109 9.73 -10.50 6.38
CA SER A 109 9.31 -11.90 6.31
C SER A 109 7.93 -12.06 6.96
N ALA A 110 7.12 -12.99 6.44
CA ALA A 110 5.78 -13.22 7.00
C ALA A 110 5.86 -13.67 8.48
N LYS A 111 6.93 -14.38 8.84
CA LYS A 111 7.20 -14.81 10.22
C LYS A 111 7.46 -13.62 11.14
N ASP A 112 8.34 -12.71 10.76
CA ASP A 112 8.68 -11.55 11.60
C ASP A 112 7.48 -10.62 11.79
N VAL A 113 6.71 -10.40 10.72
CA VAL A 113 5.50 -9.57 10.76
C VAL A 113 4.42 -10.21 11.63
N THR A 114 4.23 -11.53 11.52
CA THR A 114 3.26 -12.28 12.34
C THR A 114 3.61 -12.21 13.82
N GLN A 115 4.86 -12.51 14.17
CA GLN A 115 5.32 -12.44 15.56
C GLN A 115 5.16 -11.03 16.14
N ALA A 116 5.57 -10.01 15.40
CA ALA A 116 5.42 -8.63 15.84
C ALA A 116 3.94 -8.22 16.02
N THR A 117 3.05 -8.71 15.16
CA THR A 117 1.61 -8.42 15.25
C THR A 117 1.01 -9.03 16.51
N ILE A 118 1.32 -10.31 16.78
CA ILE A 118 0.85 -11.01 17.99
C ILE A 118 1.37 -10.27 19.23
N GLU A 119 2.67 -9.99 19.29
CA GLU A 119 3.28 -9.30 20.44
C GLU A 119 2.69 -7.90 20.70
N LEU A 120 2.33 -7.15 19.65
CA LEU A 120 1.72 -5.83 19.80
C LEU A 120 0.26 -5.93 20.31
N LEU A 121 -0.49 -6.93 19.87
CA LEU A 121 -1.92 -7.06 20.15
C LEU A 121 -2.26 -7.98 21.32
N GLU A 122 -1.33 -8.81 21.78
CA GLU A 122 -1.52 -9.72 22.92
C GLU A 122 -2.07 -9.00 24.17
N PRO A 123 -1.57 -7.80 24.56
CA PRO A 123 -2.11 -7.08 25.71
C PRO A 123 -3.56 -6.60 25.54
N PHE A 124 -4.05 -6.58 24.29
CA PHE A 124 -5.39 -6.11 23.93
C PHE A 124 -6.27 -7.24 23.40
N LYS A 125 -5.82 -8.51 23.48
CA LYS A 125 -6.43 -9.66 22.81
C LYS A 125 -7.95 -9.74 22.98
N GLU A 126 -8.45 -9.53 24.20
CA GLU A 126 -9.90 -9.56 24.51
C GLU A 126 -10.73 -8.55 23.71
N TYR A 127 -10.09 -7.48 23.25
CA TYR A 127 -10.70 -6.42 22.46
C TYR A 127 -10.40 -6.55 20.97
N VAL A 128 -9.58 -7.50 20.51
CA VAL A 128 -9.27 -7.64 19.08
C VAL A 128 -10.37 -8.46 18.40
N HIS A 129 -11.24 -7.78 17.66
CA HIS A 129 -12.33 -8.44 16.93
C HIS A 129 -11.93 -8.79 15.50
N THR A 130 -11.39 -7.81 14.78
CA THR A 130 -11.00 -7.98 13.37
C THR A 130 -9.68 -7.31 13.06
N ILE A 131 -8.95 -7.87 12.12
CA ILE A 131 -7.74 -7.28 11.54
C ILE A 131 -7.94 -7.25 10.03
N THR A 132 -7.71 -6.10 9.40
CA THR A 132 -7.80 -5.94 7.95
C THR A 132 -6.41 -5.66 7.38
N ALA A 133 -5.98 -6.46 6.41
CA ALA A 133 -4.68 -6.35 5.75
C ALA A 133 -4.84 -6.18 4.22
N ASP A 134 -3.81 -5.67 3.55
CA ASP A 134 -3.74 -5.80 2.10
C ASP A 134 -3.30 -7.22 1.69
N ASN A 135 -3.28 -7.53 0.39
CA ASN A 135 -2.82 -8.83 -0.11
C ASN A 135 -1.28 -8.97 -0.14
N GLY A 136 -0.58 -8.30 0.77
CA GLY A 136 0.86 -8.41 0.96
C GLY A 136 1.28 -9.82 1.40
N ARG A 137 2.38 -10.34 0.83
CA ARG A 137 2.89 -11.69 1.17
C ARG A 137 3.44 -11.78 2.59
N GLU A 138 3.76 -10.64 3.19
CA GLU A 138 4.06 -10.51 4.61
C GLU A 138 2.92 -10.97 5.53
N PHE A 139 1.68 -11.03 5.02
CA PHE A 139 0.50 -11.48 5.76
C PHE A 139 0.12 -12.93 5.42
N ALA A 140 1.02 -13.69 4.77
CA ALA A 140 0.75 -15.07 4.39
C ALA A 140 0.47 -16.01 5.57
N LEU A 141 0.99 -15.70 6.77
CA LEU A 141 0.78 -16.47 8.01
C LEU A 141 -0.37 -15.91 8.88
N HIS A 142 -1.33 -15.18 8.29
CA HIS A 142 -2.45 -14.60 9.03
C HIS A 142 -3.29 -15.59 9.85
N ALA A 143 -3.29 -16.88 9.49
CA ALA A 143 -3.98 -17.91 10.26
C ALA A 143 -3.38 -18.06 11.67
N GLU A 144 -2.06 -17.87 11.82
CA GLU A 144 -1.40 -17.88 13.13
C GLU A 144 -1.81 -16.66 13.96
N ILE A 145 -1.92 -15.48 13.33
CA ILE A 145 -2.43 -14.25 13.96
C ILE A 145 -3.86 -14.45 14.45
N ALA A 146 -4.73 -14.97 13.58
CA ALA A 146 -6.13 -15.24 13.88
C ALA A 146 -6.27 -16.20 15.07
N GLN A 147 -5.47 -17.26 15.10
CA GLN A 147 -5.48 -18.25 16.18
C GLN A 147 -4.96 -17.67 17.50
N ALA A 148 -3.82 -16.98 17.49
CA ALA A 148 -3.22 -16.43 18.70
C ALA A 148 -4.13 -15.38 19.37
N LEU A 149 -4.71 -14.50 18.57
CA LEU A 149 -5.53 -13.37 19.03
C LEU A 149 -7.03 -13.67 19.11
N GLU A 150 -7.47 -14.88 18.73
CA GLU A 150 -8.88 -15.25 18.64
C GLU A 150 -9.72 -14.26 17.80
N ALA A 151 -9.08 -13.71 16.76
CA ALA A 151 -9.60 -12.62 15.93
C ALA A 151 -9.81 -13.07 14.48
N LYS A 152 -10.65 -12.34 13.74
CA LYS A 152 -10.87 -12.60 12.30
C LYS A 152 -9.99 -11.71 11.45
N VAL A 153 -9.29 -12.30 10.47
CA VAL A 153 -8.43 -11.56 9.53
C VAL A 153 -9.08 -11.49 8.15
N TYR A 154 -9.12 -10.28 7.57
CA TYR A 154 -9.73 -9.99 6.28
C TYR A 154 -8.75 -9.30 5.34
N PHE A 155 -8.89 -9.55 4.04
CA PHE A 155 -7.99 -9.07 3.01
C PHE A 155 -8.71 -8.15 2.01
N ALA A 156 -8.13 -6.97 1.77
CA ALA A 156 -8.64 -6.07 0.75
C ALA A 156 -8.53 -6.65 -0.66
N HIS A 157 -9.33 -6.14 -1.59
CA HIS A 157 -9.29 -6.52 -3.00
C HIS A 157 -7.91 -6.26 -3.64
N PRO A 158 -7.39 -7.17 -4.48
CA PRO A 158 -6.19 -6.91 -5.28
C PRO A 158 -6.35 -5.62 -6.10
N TYR A 159 -5.29 -4.79 -6.16
CA TYR A 159 -5.25 -3.54 -6.93
C TYR A 159 -6.29 -2.47 -6.57
N SER A 160 -6.92 -2.57 -5.39
CA SER A 160 -7.93 -1.62 -4.94
C SER A 160 -7.35 -0.54 -4.03
N SER A 161 -6.39 0.24 -4.54
CA SER A 161 -5.81 1.41 -3.83
C SER A 161 -6.83 2.49 -3.45
N TRP A 162 -8.06 2.40 -3.98
CA TRP A 162 -9.18 3.31 -3.73
C TRP A 162 -10.00 2.93 -2.48
N VAL A 163 -9.94 1.66 -2.06
CA VAL A 163 -10.47 1.18 -0.76
C VAL A 163 -9.41 1.52 0.28
N ARG A 164 -9.20 2.81 0.53
CA ARG A 164 -8.10 3.30 1.36
C ARG A 164 -8.27 2.83 2.81
N MET A 165 -7.47 1.84 3.21
CA MET A 165 -7.05 1.71 4.61
C MET A 165 -6.33 3.00 4.99
N ARG A 166 -6.60 3.52 6.19
CA ARG A 166 -6.16 4.84 6.67
C ARG A 166 -4.74 4.84 7.22
N ILE A 167 -3.93 3.84 6.90
CA ILE A 167 -2.50 3.91 7.16
C ILE A 167 -1.88 4.69 6.02
N VAL A 168 -1.91 6.02 6.17
CA VAL A 168 -1.06 6.91 5.39
C VAL A 168 0.37 6.56 5.75
N THR A 169 1.12 6.05 4.78
CA THR A 169 2.58 5.95 4.86
C THR A 169 3.11 7.37 5.13
N VAL A 170 3.34 7.71 6.39
CA VAL A 170 4.05 8.93 6.75
C VAL A 170 5.53 8.62 6.50
N PHE A 171 6.01 9.05 5.34
CA PHE A 171 7.43 9.07 4.98
C PHE A 171 8.16 10.16 5.78
#